data_AF-A0A2N6KC06-F1
#
_entry.id   AF-A0A2N6KC06-F1
#
_cell.length_a   1.000
_cell.length_b   1.000
_cell.length_c   1.000
_cell.angle_alpha   90.00
_cell.angle_beta   90.00
_cell.angle_gamma   90.00
#
_symmetry.space_group_name_H-M   'P 1'
#
loop_
_entity.id
_entity.type
_entity.pdbx_description
1 polymer ?
#
loop_
_entity_poly.entity_id
_entity_poly.type
_entity_poly.pdbx_seq_one_letter_code
_entity_poly.pdbx_strand_id
1 'polypeptide(L)'
;MFYDRKLSPLEQVIEIVNRRASAYNIVTICRINGLLSEEVIRQALELLQARHPRLNCRIVNKLDGLCFESGDIEIPLRVVKKLDSQQW
;
A
#
# COMPACT_ATOMS: atom_id res chain seq x y z
N MET A 1 -9.33 16.12 9.40
CA MET A 1 -8.15 15.47 10.00
C MET A 1 -7.03 15.57 8.97
N PHE A 2 -5.97 16.34 9.22
CA PHE A 2 -4.87 16.46 8.25
C PHE A 2 -4.04 15.18 8.31
N TYR A 3 -4.10 14.38 7.23
CA TYR A 3 -3.31 13.14 7.11
C TYR A 3 -1.83 13.45 6.91
N ASP A 4 -1.54 14.65 6.42
CA ASP A 4 -0.20 15.21 6.29
C ASP A 4 0.32 15.59 7.67
N ARG A 5 1.18 14.72 8.20
CA ARG A 5 1.82 14.92 9.48
C ARG A 5 3.16 14.23 9.50
N LYS A 6 4.02 14.69 10.40
CA LYS A 6 5.21 13.96 10.80
C LYS A 6 4.84 12.57 11.33
N LEU A 7 5.65 11.58 10.99
CA LEU A 7 5.55 10.26 11.60
C LEU A 7 5.84 10.37 13.10
N SER A 8 5.08 9.65 13.90
CA SER A 8 5.35 9.48 15.33
C SER A 8 6.72 8.81 15.52
N PRO A 9 7.34 8.90 16.71
CA PRO A 9 8.65 8.32 16.95
C PRO A 9 8.75 6.83 16.57
N LEU A 10 7.72 6.04 16.89
CA LEU A 10 7.66 4.62 16.54
C LEU A 10 7.55 4.40 15.03
N GLU A 11 6.66 5.13 14.34
CA GLU A 11 6.51 5.04 12.89
C GLU A 11 7.82 5.41 12.16
N GLN A 12 8.56 6.40 12.65
CA GLN A 12 9.87 6.76 12.09
C GLN A 12 10.89 5.63 12.22
N VAL A 13 10.98 5.00 13.40
CA VAL A 13 11.90 3.87 13.61
C VAL A 13 11.53 2.71 12.68
N ILE A 14 10.25 2.37 12.58
CA ILE A 14 9.76 1.32 11.68
C ILE A 14 10.15 1.60 10.23
N GLU A 15 9.89 2.81 9.74
CA GLU A 15 10.19 3.17 8.34
C GLU A 15 11.71 3.23 8.07
N ILE A 16 12.52 3.71 9.02
CA ILE A 16 14.00 3.69 8.88
C ILE A 16 14.52 2.26 8.71
N VAL A 17 14.02 1.34 9.52
CA VAL A 17 14.41 -0.07 9.42
C VAL A 17 13.83 -0.70 8.14
N ASN A 18 12.59 -0.36 7.77
CA ASN A 18 11.96 -0.87 6.56
C ASN A 18 12.72 -0.47 5.29
N ARG A 19 13.20 0.77 5.18
CA ARG A 19 14.02 1.21 4.03
C ARG A 19 15.34 0.47 3.88
N ARG A 20 15.90 -0.06 4.98
CA ARG A 20 17.19 -0.77 4.97
C ARG A 20 17.04 -2.26 4.73
N ALA A 21 15.99 -2.86 5.28
CA ALA A 21 15.88 -4.32 5.37
C ALA A 21 14.54 -4.86 4.83
N SER A 22 13.62 -4.01 4.39
CA SER A 22 12.23 -4.38 4.04
C SER A 22 11.53 -5.20 5.14
N ALA A 23 11.93 -4.98 6.39
CA ALA A 23 11.59 -5.85 7.52
C ALA A 23 10.14 -5.77 7.98
N TYR A 24 9.38 -4.76 7.53
CA TYR A 24 8.04 -4.46 8.01
C TYR A 24 6.97 -4.47 6.91
N ASN A 25 7.30 -4.98 5.72
CA ASN A 25 6.30 -5.22 4.69
C ASN A 25 5.51 -6.50 5.03
N ILE A 26 4.19 -6.36 5.20
CA ILE A 26 3.29 -7.49 5.45
C ILE A 26 2.65 -7.91 4.13
N VAL A 27 2.75 -9.19 3.80
CA VAL A 27 2.14 -9.78 2.59
C VAL A 27 1.03 -10.72 3.00
N THR A 28 -0.14 -10.59 2.36
CA THR A 28 -1.28 -11.50 2.54
C THR A 28 -1.67 -12.09 1.19
N ILE A 29 -1.88 -13.40 1.14
CA ILE A 29 -2.30 -14.13 -0.05
C ILE A 29 -3.64 -14.78 0.25
N CYS A 30 -4.64 -14.52 -0.59
CA CYS A 30 -5.99 -15.05 -0.45
C CYS A 30 -6.39 -15.81 -1.71
N ARG A 31 -7.05 -16.96 -1.53
CA ARG A 31 -7.74 -17.66 -2.60
C ARG A 31 -9.23 -17.34 -2.50
N ILE A 32 -9.80 -16.77 -3.54
CA ILE A 32 -11.21 -16.43 -3.59
C ILE A 32 -11.90 -17.43 -4.53
N ASN A 33 -12.96 -18.08 -4.04
CA ASN A 33 -13.78 -18.96 -4.85
C ASN A 33 -14.89 -18.13 -5.50
N GLY A 34 -14.91 -18.11 -6.83
CA GLY A 34 -15.87 -17.33 -7.60
C GLY A 34 -15.24 -16.68 -8.82
N LEU A 35 -16.03 -15.93 -9.57
CA LEU A 35 -15.57 -15.15 -10.71
C LEU A 35 -15.13 -13.78 -10.24
N LEU A 36 -13.86 -13.47 -10.43
CA LEU A 36 -13.31 -12.13 -10.25
C LEU A 36 -12.75 -11.67 -11.59
N SER A 37 -13.25 -10.53 -12.07
CA SER A 37 -12.64 -9.82 -13.18
C SER A 37 -11.68 -8.76 -12.65
N GLU A 38 -10.72 -8.38 -13.48
CA GLU A 38 -9.81 -7.26 -13.20
C GLU A 38 -10.58 -5.98 -12.85
N GLU A 39 -11.64 -5.69 -13.61
CA GLU A 39 -12.50 -4.53 -13.43
C GLU A 39 -13.16 -4.48 -12.04
N VAL A 40 -13.70 -5.61 -11.56
CA VAL A 40 -14.31 -5.67 -10.23
C VAL A 40 -13.28 -5.42 -9.13
N ILE A 41 -12.07 -5.95 -9.29
CA ILE A 41 -10.97 -5.70 -8.33
C ILE A 41 -10.51 -4.26 -8.38
N ARG A 42 -10.48 -3.63 -9.56
CA ARG A 42 -10.13 -2.21 -9.71
C ARG A 42 -11.10 -1.32 -8.94
N GLN A 43 -12.39 -1.46 -9.20
CA GLN A 43 -13.44 -0.69 -8.52
C GLN A 43 -13.41 -0.90 -7.00
N ALA A 44 -13.16 -2.13 -6.54
CA ALA A 44 -13.02 -2.41 -5.11
C ALA A 44 -11.82 -1.68 -4.47
N LEU A 45 -10.67 -1.62 -5.16
CA LEU A 45 -9.49 -0.91 -4.69
C LEU A 45 -9.71 0.61 -4.63
N GLU A 46 -10.38 1.19 -5.64
CA GLU A 46 -10.77 2.61 -5.64
C GLU A 46 -11.68 2.96 -4.46
N LEU A 47 -12.71 2.13 -4.20
CA LEU A 47 -13.59 2.30 -3.05
C LEU A 47 -12.84 2.23 -1.72
N LEU A 48 -11.89 1.31 -1.59
CA LEU A 48 -11.04 1.20 -0.39
C LEU A 48 -10.17 2.45 -0.21
N GLN A 49 -9.55 2.98 -1.27
CA GLN A 49 -8.75 4.21 -1.19
C GLN A 49 -9.61 5.42 -0.83
N ALA A 50 -10.80 5.55 -1.42
CA ALA A 50 -11.74 6.63 -1.09
C ALA A 50 -12.19 6.57 0.39
N ARG A 51 -12.35 5.36 0.94
CA ARG A 51 -12.72 5.14 2.34
C ARG A 51 -11.57 5.35 3.32
N HIS A 52 -10.34 5.04 2.92
CA HIS A 52 -9.18 5.02 3.80
C HIS A 52 -8.07 5.96 3.29
N PRO A 53 -8.04 7.24 3.73
CA PRO A 53 -7.10 8.24 3.20
C PRO A 53 -5.61 7.88 3.37
N ARG A 54 -5.28 7.00 4.34
CA ARG A 54 -3.91 6.49 4.51
C ARG A 54 -3.41 5.66 3.32
N LEU A 55 -4.31 5.05 2.55
CA LEU A 55 -3.98 4.35 1.31
C LEU A 55 -3.71 5.30 0.14
N ASN A 56 -3.91 6.61 0.33
CA ASN A 56 -3.59 7.66 -0.65
C ASN A 56 -2.46 8.57 -0.15
N CYS A 57 -1.58 8.03 0.69
CA CYS A 57 -0.43 8.73 1.26
C CYS A 57 0.87 8.04 0.87
N ARG A 58 1.95 8.82 0.81
CA ARG A 58 3.33 8.34 0.76
C ARG A 58 4.13 8.85 1.96
N ILE A 59 5.26 8.20 2.25
CA ILE A 59 6.21 8.67 3.27
C ILE A 59 7.38 9.37 2.57
N VAL A 60 7.51 10.66 2.80
CA VAL A 60 8.57 11.51 2.24
C VAL A 60 9.56 11.94 3.32
N ASN A 61 10.80 12.22 2.91
CA ASN A 61 11.79 12.80 3.80
C ASN A 61 11.73 14.33 3.71
N LYS A 62 11.40 15.01 4.81
CA LYS A 62 11.42 16.48 4.94
C LYS A 62 12.56 16.89 5.89
N LEU A 63 12.84 18.19 5.97
CA LEU A 63 13.92 18.72 6.81
C LEU A 63 13.79 18.32 8.29
N ASP A 64 12.56 18.16 8.77
CA ASP A 64 12.25 17.79 10.14
C ASP A 64 12.06 16.29 10.36
N GLY A 65 12.21 15.46 9.32
CA GLY A 65 12.11 14.00 9.39
C GLY A 65 11.11 13.42 8.39
N LEU A 66 10.71 12.17 8.65
CA LEU A 66 9.78 11.45 7.78
C LEU A 66 8.35 11.92 8.03
N CYS A 67 7.63 12.23 6.96
CA CYS A 67 6.28 12.75 7.00
C CYS A 67 5.36 11.95 6.08
N PHE A 68 4.12 11.76 6.51
CA PHE A 68 3.04 11.40 5.61
C PHE A 68 2.72 12.60 4.73
N GLU A 69 2.52 12.32 3.46
CA GLU A 69 2.08 13.28 2.46
C GLU A 69 1.02 12.64 1.60
N SER A 70 -0.16 13.25 1.59
CA SER A 70 -1.27 12.89 0.72
C SER A 70 -0.86 13.18 -0.72
N GLY A 71 -1.13 12.24 -1.61
CA GLY A 71 -0.88 12.40 -3.03
C GLY A 71 -2.09 11.97 -3.85
N ASP A 72 -1.91 11.95 -5.16
CA ASP A 72 -2.78 11.20 -6.06
C ASP A 72 -2.05 9.89 -6.40
N ILE A 73 -2.21 8.90 -5.53
CA ILE A 73 -1.52 7.62 -5.62
C ILE A 73 -2.57 6.55 -5.83
N GLU A 74 -2.52 5.86 -6.97
CA GLU A 74 -3.38 4.72 -7.25
C GLU A 74 -2.74 3.44 -6.70
N ILE A 75 -3.50 2.57 -6.02
CA ILE A 75 -3.00 1.23 -5.67
C ILE A 75 -2.78 0.44 -6.97
N PRO A 76 -1.56 -0.05 -7.25
CA PRO A 76 -1.29 -0.81 -8.47
C PRO A 76 -2.03 -2.15 -8.44
N LEU A 77 -2.71 -2.47 -9.53
CA LEU A 77 -3.28 -3.79 -9.79
C LEU A 77 -2.52 -4.44 -10.94
N ARG A 78 -2.11 -5.69 -10.74
CA ARG A 78 -1.49 -6.51 -11.79
C ARG A 78 -2.22 -7.84 -11.85
N VAL A 79 -2.77 -8.14 -13.02
CA VAL A 79 -3.33 -9.46 -13.30
C VAL A 79 -2.27 -10.32 -13.97
N VAL A 80 -2.02 -11.48 -13.40
CA VAL A 80 -1.09 -12.47 -13.94
C VAL A 80 -1.87 -13.72 -14.33
N LYS A 81 -1.62 -14.22 -15.55
CA LYS A 81 -2.10 -15.53 -15.95
C LYS A 81 -1.09 -16.55 -15.47
N LYS A 82 -1.53 -17.50 -14.66
CA LYS A 82 -0.70 -18.62 -14.23
C LYS A 82 -0.48 -19.55 -15.43
N LEU A 83 0.75 -19.59 -15.96
CA LEU A 83 1.12 -20.44 -17.09
C LEU A 83 1.69 -21.79 -16.64
N ASP A 84 2.32 -21.84 -15.46
CA ASP A 84 2.84 -23.06 -14.84
C ASP A 84 2.36 -23.15 -13.39
N SER A 85 2.09 -24.37 -12.91
CA SER A 85 1.89 -24.73 -11.51
C SER A 85 2.90 -24.11 -10.52
N GLN A 86 4.15 -23.88 -10.94
CA GLN A 86 5.24 -23.32 -10.14
C GLN A 86 5.32 -21.78 -10.15
N GLN A 87 4.56 -21.11 -11.03
CA GLN A 87 4.46 -19.64 -11.02
C GLN A 87 3.41 -19.20 -9.99
N TRP A 88 3.80 -18.25 -9.14
CA TRP A 88 2.96 -17.58 -8.16
C TRP A 88 2.56 -16.20 -8.67
#